data_AF-A0A1A6AB49-F1
#
_entry.id   AF-A0A1A6AB49-F1
#
_cell.length_a   1.000
_cell.length_b   1.000
_cell.length_c   1.000
_cell.angle_alpha   90.00
_cell.angle_beta   90.00
_cell.angle_gamma   90.00
#
_symmetry.space_group_name_H-M   'P 1'
#
loop_
_entity.id
_entity.type
_entity.pdbx_description
1 polymer ?
#
loop_
_entity_poly.entity_id
_entity_poly.type
_entity_poly.pdbx_seq_one_letter_code
_entity_poly.pdbx_strand_id
1 'polypeptide(L)'
;MPLDRSSDYRDVKASKIRMKETKTEKADRLYRKEQHRHAREEARISRANGYAVSPPRRPSRSESITPPRNPAKRSHDAAADPEEEEEELQGDGEWMGGYGRRAREEVERREWQDKMIRMSRGMMDAADDPFFRGFDEMFNQMDEIHIPKRFRDAAGWPTGVGGPGPSTSASTFASRRRAFDEIDSRDGRGWGHAPPLGTMTEEEYTSWIRDGMYRRKHRSEIEAAERRRKDIEEKERLKEVERERLAKEEEKRIKRLKKQKGLEEEKRQKSERMRWVQRWKSLAERDNEIVELEMSFNDIPWPIQRGSITRIDIEHLKIDNIRTFIHAVAEDTAEDGKIDVRRTIRDAIRNYHPDKFNSRILVRVKEKDRELVKEAVGIVSGILNDLVREIR
;
A
#
# COMPACT_ATOMS: atom_id res chain seq x y z
N MET A 1 51.58 42.04 -43.04
CA MET A 1 51.59 40.99 -42.00
C MET A 1 50.29 40.21 -42.09
N PRO A 2 50.32 38.91 -42.43
CA PRO A 2 49.12 38.10 -42.54
C PRO A 2 48.66 37.66 -41.14
N LEU A 3 47.38 37.91 -40.83
CA LEU A 3 46.77 37.54 -39.55
C LEU A 3 46.44 36.05 -39.55
N ASP A 4 47.21 35.29 -38.77
CA ASP A 4 47.01 33.88 -38.48
C ASP A 4 45.70 33.69 -37.69
N ARG A 5 44.71 33.04 -38.32
CA ARG A 5 43.37 32.77 -37.77
C ARG A 5 43.24 31.32 -37.25
N SER A 6 44.34 30.61 -37.04
CA SER A 6 44.30 29.17 -36.71
C SER A 6 43.99 28.84 -35.24
N SER A 7 43.93 29.81 -34.32
CA SER A 7 43.87 29.51 -32.87
C SER A 7 42.48 29.51 -32.20
N ASP A 8 41.39 29.82 -32.90
CA ASP A 8 40.08 30.05 -32.24
C ASP A 8 39.09 28.86 -32.28
N TYR A 9 39.49 27.69 -32.77
CA TYR A 9 38.71 26.47 -32.57
C TYR A 9 39.02 25.84 -31.22
N ARG A 10 38.48 26.42 -30.15
CA ARG A 10 38.34 25.69 -28.88
C ARG A 10 37.32 24.58 -29.09
N ASP A 11 37.76 23.33 -28.98
CA ASP A 11 36.90 22.15 -28.97
C ASP A 11 35.74 22.35 -27.99
N VAL A 12 34.57 22.66 -28.53
CA VAL A 12 33.33 22.78 -27.78
C VAL A 12 33.01 21.37 -27.28
N LYS A 13 33.38 21.09 -26.03
CA LYS A 13 33.03 19.84 -25.34
C LYS A 13 31.55 19.58 -25.56
N ALA A 14 31.24 18.48 -26.25
CA ALA A 14 29.87 18.09 -26.58
C ALA A 14 29.00 18.24 -25.33
N SER A 15 28.15 19.25 -25.33
CA SER A 15 27.23 19.50 -24.22
C SER A 15 26.37 18.25 -24.10
N LYS A 16 26.27 17.72 -22.88
CA LYS A 16 25.55 16.49 -22.56
C LYS A 16 24.05 16.76 -22.68
N ILE A 17 23.58 16.93 -23.92
CA ILE A 17 22.19 17.09 -24.27
C ILE A 17 21.54 15.76 -23.92
N ARG A 18 20.88 15.73 -22.76
CA ARG A 18 20.05 14.59 -22.36
C ARG A 18 18.86 14.57 -23.30
N MET A 19 18.98 13.82 -24.41
CA MET A 19 17.85 13.50 -25.25
C MET A 19 16.78 12.84 -24.37
N LYS A 20 15.55 13.32 -24.53
CA LYS A 20 14.41 12.78 -23.79
C LYS A 20 14.28 11.31 -24.20
N GLU A 21 14.34 10.41 -23.22
CA GLU A 21 14.17 8.96 -23.45
C GLU A 21 12.88 8.74 -24.24
N THR A 22 13.00 7.98 -25.33
CA THR A 22 11.85 7.65 -26.18
C THR A 22 10.86 6.77 -25.41
N LYS A 23 9.58 6.76 -25.81
CA LYS A 23 8.56 5.92 -25.16
C LYS A 23 8.94 4.44 -25.19
N THR A 24 9.63 4.00 -26.24
CA THR A 24 10.15 2.64 -26.42
C THR A 24 11.29 2.33 -25.45
N GLU A 25 12.28 3.22 -25.30
CA GLU A 25 13.36 3.04 -24.30
C GLU A 25 12.83 2.97 -22.87
N LYS A 26 11.79 3.76 -22.55
CA LYS A 26 11.15 3.72 -21.23
C LYS A 26 10.43 2.39 -21.00
N ALA A 27 9.77 1.84 -22.03
CA ALA A 27 9.13 0.53 -21.97
C ALA A 27 10.18 -0.59 -21.80
N ASP A 28 11.27 -0.55 -22.55
CA ASP A 28 12.37 -1.51 -22.43
C ASP A 28 13.03 -1.47 -21.06
N ARG A 29 13.24 -0.27 -20.49
CA ARG A 29 13.78 -0.13 -19.14
C ARG A 29 12.84 -0.75 -18.10
N LEU A 30 11.53 -0.56 -18.24
CA LEU A 30 10.53 -1.17 -17.35
C LEU A 30 10.52 -2.69 -17.48
N TYR A 31 10.50 -3.20 -18.72
CA TYR A 31 10.53 -4.64 -19.01
C TYR A 31 11.80 -5.29 -18.42
N ARG A 32 12.98 -4.69 -18.60
CA ARG A 32 14.23 -5.20 -17.98
C ARG A 32 14.20 -5.17 -16.46
N LYS A 33 13.59 -4.13 -15.87
CA LYS A 33 13.45 -4.02 -14.41
C LYS A 33 12.52 -5.10 -13.86
N GLU A 34 11.46 -5.41 -14.60
CA GLU A 34 10.48 -6.44 -14.25
C GLU A 34 11.06 -7.85 -14.42
N GLN A 35 11.78 -8.11 -15.51
CA GLN A 35 12.58 -9.34 -15.70
C GLN A 35 13.56 -9.56 -14.55
N HIS A 36 14.26 -8.51 -14.11
CA HIS A 36 15.16 -8.61 -12.96
C HIS A 36 14.44 -8.90 -11.65
N ARG A 37 13.23 -8.38 -11.47
CA ARG A 37 12.41 -8.67 -10.29
C ARG A 37 11.94 -10.12 -10.29
N HIS A 38 11.44 -10.59 -11.44
CA HIS A 38 11.01 -11.97 -11.64
C HIS A 38 12.15 -12.96 -11.37
N ALA A 39 13.33 -12.72 -11.95
CA ALA A 39 14.51 -13.56 -11.74
C ALA A 39 14.95 -13.61 -10.26
N ARG A 40 14.81 -12.50 -9.51
CA ARG A 40 15.10 -12.48 -8.07
C ARG A 40 14.06 -13.25 -7.26
N GLU A 41 12.81 -13.20 -7.69
CA GLU A 41 11.70 -13.87 -7.03
C GLU A 41 11.73 -15.38 -7.30
N GLU A 42 11.97 -15.80 -8.54
CA GLU A 42 12.27 -17.19 -8.89
C GLU A 42 13.48 -17.70 -8.11
N ALA A 43 14.58 -16.94 -8.02
CA ALA A 43 15.72 -17.35 -7.21
C ALA A 43 15.40 -17.49 -5.72
N ARG A 44 14.47 -16.69 -5.17
CA ARG A 44 13.99 -16.84 -3.79
C ARG A 44 13.12 -18.08 -3.64
N ILE A 45 12.21 -18.33 -4.59
CA ILE A 45 11.33 -19.50 -4.60
C ILE A 45 12.16 -20.78 -4.75
N SER A 46 13.13 -20.81 -5.66
CA SER A 46 14.05 -21.95 -5.84
C SER A 46 14.91 -22.20 -4.60
N ARG A 47 15.34 -21.16 -3.88
CA ARG A 47 16.02 -21.31 -2.58
C ARG A 47 15.09 -21.86 -1.50
N ALA A 48 13.87 -21.35 -1.41
CA ALA A 48 12.87 -21.80 -0.43
C ALA A 48 12.46 -23.26 -0.67
N ASN A 49 12.36 -23.68 -1.93
CA ASN A 49 11.97 -25.04 -2.31
C ASN A 49 13.16 -26.02 -2.32
N GLY A 50 14.36 -25.60 -1.93
CA GLY A 50 15.55 -26.47 -1.86
C GLY A 50 16.14 -26.90 -3.22
N TYR A 51 15.58 -26.44 -4.35
CA TYR A 51 16.09 -26.76 -5.69
C TYR A 51 17.31 -25.91 -6.10
N ALA A 52 17.59 -24.81 -5.39
CA ALA A 52 18.76 -23.99 -5.67
C ALA A 52 20.03 -24.62 -5.07
N VAL A 53 20.69 -25.46 -5.86
CA VAL A 53 22.13 -25.73 -5.70
C VAL A 53 22.82 -24.37 -5.68
N SER A 54 23.49 -24.05 -4.57
CA SER A 54 24.25 -22.80 -4.43
C SER A 54 25.07 -22.58 -5.70
N PRO A 55 24.99 -21.42 -6.39
CA PRO A 55 25.78 -21.17 -7.59
C PRO A 55 27.23 -21.51 -7.25
N PRO A 56 27.92 -22.33 -8.08
CA PRO A 56 29.22 -22.90 -7.75
C PRO A 56 30.10 -21.77 -7.23
N ARG A 57 30.58 -21.91 -5.98
CA ARG A 57 31.53 -20.98 -5.38
C ARG A 57 32.61 -20.77 -6.41
N ARG A 58 32.69 -19.56 -6.97
CA ARG A 58 33.75 -19.23 -7.92
C ARG A 58 35.06 -19.64 -7.25
N PRO A 59 35.91 -20.45 -7.90
CA PRO A 59 37.17 -20.87 -7.31
C PRO A 59 37.89 -19.61 -6.85
N SER A 60 38.36 -19.62 -5.60
CA SER A 60 39.08 -18.52 -4.99
C SER A 60 40.15 -18.06 -5.96
N ARG A 61 39.95 -16.87 -6.53
CA ARG A 61 40.89 -16.25 -7.45
C ARG A 61 42.16 -16.00 -6.64
N SER A 62 43.17 -16.84 -6.88
CA SER A 62 44.50 -16.68 -6.32
C SER A 62 45.01 -15.28 -6.65
N GLU A 63 45.40 -14.57 -5.60
CA GLU A 63 46.47 -13.58 -5.55
C GLU A 63 46.59 -12.66 -6.78
N SER A 64 45.70 -11.67 -6.90
CA SER A 64 46.05 -10.49 -7.69
C SER A 64 46.87 -9.53 -6.82
N ILE A 65 48.19 -9.57 -7.00
CA ILE A 65 49.19 -8.64 -6.46
C ILE A 65 49.03 -7.27 -7.14
N THR A 66 47.92 -6.59 -6.86
CA THR A 66 47.75 -5.18 -7.24
C THR A 66 47.30 -4.40 -6.00
N PRO A 67 48.09 -3.40 -5.56
CA PRO A 67 47.84 -2.71 -4.31
C PRO A 67 46.51 -1.93 -4.38
N PRO A 68 45.68 -2.01 -3.32
CA PRO A 68 44.43 -1.27 -3.27
C PRO A 68 44.71 0.23 -3.16
N ARG A 69 44.52 0.94 -4.27
CA ARG A 69 44.57 2.39 -4.33
C ARG A 69 43.17 2.94 -4.03
N ASN A 70 42.84 3.10 -2.75
CA ASN A 70 41.87 4.11 -2.32
C ASN A 70 42.07 4.47 -0.83
N PRO A 71 42.32 5.75 -0.49
CA PRO A 71 42.61 6.17 0.87
C PRO A 71 41.35 6.22 1.75
N ALA A 72 41.48 5.70 2.97
CA ALA A 72 40.49 5.80 4.02
C ALA A 72 40.27 7.27 4.42
N LYS A 73 38.99 7.67 4.52
CA LYS A 73 38.58 8.89 5.20
C LYS A 73 38.93 8.75 6.69
N ARG A 74 39.90 9.54 7.14
CA ARG A 74 40.20 9.79 8.55
C ARG A 74 39.00 10.49 9.19
N SER A 75 38.36 9.88 10.17
CA SER A 75 37.64 10.57 11.24
C SER A 75 38.62 10.76 12.39
N HIS A 76 38.76 12.02 12.79
CA HIS A 76 39.58 12.50 13.89
C HIS A 76 38.78 12.41 15.21
N ASP A 77 39.50 12.36 16.33
CA ASP A 77 39.09 12.51 17.74
C ASP A 77 38.50 11.25 18.41
N ALA A 78 39.16 10.47 19.29
CA ALA A 78 40.20 10.66 20.32
C ALA A 78 39.75 11.35 21.63
N ALA A 79 39.30 10.53 22.60
CA ALA A 79 39.54 10.60 24.06
C ALA A 79 38.91 9.32 24.68
N ALA A 80 39.68 8.28 25.00
CA ALA A 80 40.44 8.07 26.25
C ALA A 80 39.56 7.56 27.41
N ASP A 81 39.51 6.23 27.60
CA ASP A 81 39.68 5.58 28.91
C ASP A 81 39.96 4.06 28.73
N PRO A 82 40.93 3.45 29.46
CA PRO A 82 41.19 2.01 29.44
C PRO A 82 40.77 1.34 30.76
N GLU A 83 40.16 0.16 30.71
CA GLU A 83 40.42 -1.00 31.60
C GLU A 83 39.40 -2.12 31.34
N GLU A 84 39.92 -3.35 31.24
CA GLU A 84 39.28 -4.66 31.49
C GLU A 84 38.08 -5.04 30.57
N GLU A 85 38.01 -6.18 29.89
CA GLU A 85 38.29 -7.56 30.28
C GLU A 85 38.28 -8.47 29.03
N GLU A 86 38.90 -9.63 29.15
CA GLU A 86 39.09 -10.65 28.11
C GLU A 86 37.81 -11.46 27.76
N GLU A 87 37.83 -12.02 26.54
CA GLU A 87 37.14 -13.27 26.12
C GLU A 87 35.59 -13.34 26.13
N GLU A 88 34.97 -13.31 24.94
CA GLU A 88 34.55 -14.54 24.25
C GLU A 88 33.91 -14.28 22.87
N LEU A 89 34.38 -15.06 21.90
CA LEU A 89 33.90 -15.16 20.53
C LEU A 89 32.55 -15.88 20.48
N GLN A 90 31.45 -15.17 20.18
CA GLN A 90 30.24 -15.78 19.60
C GLN A 90 29.26 -14.75 19.00
N GLY A 91 28.98 -14.89 17.71
CA GLY A 91 27.68 -14.53 17.14
C GLY A 91 27.58 -13.25 16.32
N ASP A 92 28.13 -13.25 15.11
CA ASP A 92 27.72 -12.33 14.03
C ASP A 92 26.22 -12.52 13.72
N GLY A 93 25.35 -11.67 14.29
CA GLY A 93 23.90 -11.79 14.06
C GLY A 93 23.00 -10.63 14.48
N GLU A 94 23.52 -9.54 15.06
CA GLU A 94 22.69 -8.48 15.63
C GLU A 94 22.85 -7.12 14.93
N TRP A 95 22.56 -7.06 13.63
CA TRP A 95 22.54 -5.78 12.87
C TRP A 95 21.14 -5.18 12.68
N MET A 96 20.13 -5.69 13.38
CA MET A 96 18.79 -5.09 13.44
C MET A 96 18.43 -4.87 14.91
N GLY A 97 18.97 -3.80 15.48
CA GLY A 97 18.76 -3.37 16.87
C GLY A 97 17.28 -3.42 17.29
N GLY A 98 17.02 -3.50 18.60
CA GLY A 98 15.75 -3.87 19.23
C GLY A 98 14.44 -3.20 18.75
N TYR A 99 14.49 -2.23 17.85
CA TYR A 99 13.35 -1.77 17.05
C TYR A 99 12.90 -2.78 15.99
N GLY A 100 13.80 -3.55 15.39
CA GLY A 100 13.47 -4.59 14.40
C GLY A 100 12.72 -5.78 15.02
N ARG A 101 13.11 -6.17 16.25
CA ARG A 101 12.39 -7.20 17.03
C ARG A 101 10.99 -6.72 17.42
N ARG A 102 10.85 -5.50 17.96
CA ARG A 102 9.53 -4.92 18.27
C ARG A 102 8.62 -4.76 17.05
N ALA A 103 9.17 -4.36 15.89
CA ALA A 103 8.39 -4.25 14.66
C ALA A 103 7.93 -5.62 14.13
N ARG A 104 8.76 -6.68 14.23
CA ARG A 104 8.34 -8.05 13.89
C ARG A 104 7.27 -8.56 14.84
N GLU A 105 7.47 -8.37 16.14
CA GLU A 105 6.54 -8.82 17.17
C GLU A 105 5.18 -8.11 17.07
N GLU A 106 5.17 -6.84 16.66
CA GLU A 106 3.93 -6.08 16.41
C GLU A 106 3.22 -6.51 15.13
N VAL A 107 3.96 -6.91 14.08
CA VAL A 107 3.39 -7.51 12.86
C VAL A 107 2.83 -8.90 13.15
N GLU A 108 3.56 -9.73 13.88
CA GLU A 108 3.14 -11.08 14.26
C GLU A 108 1.91 -11.04 15.19
N ARG A 109 1.86 -10.06 16.12
CA ARG A 109 0.68 -9.81 16.96
C ARG A 109 -0.54 -9.38 16.15
N ARG A 110 -0.36 -8.57 15.09
CA ARG A 110 -1.45 -8.20 14.18
C ARG A 110 -1.91 -9.38 13.32
N GLU A 111 -1.00 -10.19 12.82
CA GLU A 111 -1.34 -11.39 12.07
C GLU A 111 -2.10 -12.41 12.94
N TRP A 112 -1.71 -12.54 14.21
CA TRP A 112 -2.43 -13.39 15.16
C TRP A 112 -3.82 -12.82 15.51
N GLN A 113 -3.95 -11.49 15.67
CA GLN A 113 -5.25 -10.83 15.85
C GLN A 113 -6.15 -10.98 14.62
N ASP A 114 -5.62 -10.81 13.40
CA ASP A 114 -6.37 -11.01 12.16
C ASP A 114 -6.77 -12.48 11.97
N LYS A 115 -5.91 -13.42 12.40
CA LYS A 115 -6.22 -14.86 12.42
C LYS A 115 -7.33 -15.17 13.43
N MET A 116 -7.29 -14.56 14.62
CA MET A 116 -8.36 -14.66 15.62
C MET A 116 -9.68 -14.05 15.12
N ILE A 117 -9.64 -12.89 14.45
CA ILE A 117 -10.82 -12.27 13.83
C ILE A 117 -11.36 -13.14 12.69
N ARG A 118 -10.49 -13.75 11.89
CA ARG A 118 -10.92 -14.67 10.82
C ARG A 118 -11.56 -15.93 11.40
N MET A 119 -11.01 -16.48 12.48
CA MET A 119 -11.60 -17.64 13.17
C MET A 119 -12.90 -17.26 13.90
N SER A 120 -12.98 -16.10 14.56
CA SER A 120 -14.21 -15.67 15.25
C SER A 120 -15.31 -15.28 14.26
N ARG A 121 -14.95 -14.68 13.12
CA ARG A 121 -15.88 -14.38 12.04
C ARG A 121 -16.37 -15.64 11.34
N GLY A 122 -15.51 -16.65 11.18
CA GLY A 122 -15.93 -17.98 10.72
C GLY A 122 -16.86 -18.71 11.69
N MET A 123 -16.79 -18.43 12.99
CA MET A 123 -17.75 -18.97 13.98
C MET A 123 -19.05 -18.17 14.10
N MET A 124 -19.04 -16.86 13.83
CA MET A 124 -20.28 -16.05 13.82
C MET A 124 -21.04 -16.14 12.49
N ASP A 125 -20.36 -16.25 11.34
CA ASP A 125 -21.02 -16.44 10.04
C ASP A 125 -21.59 -17.86 9.87
N ALA A 126 -21.24 -18.83 10.74
CA ALA A 126 -21.87 -20.16 10.78
C ALA A 126 -23.23 -20.18 11.51
N ALA A 127 -23.57 -19.10 12.25
CA ALA A 127 -24.84 -19.00 12.98
C ALA A 127 -25.98 -18.36 12.16
N ASP A 128 -25.63 -17.65 11.07
CA ASP A 128 -26.56 -16.91 10.21
C ASP A 128 -26.60 -17.40 8.76
N ASP A 129 -26.09 -18.61 8.49
CA ASP A 129 -26.21 -19.23 7.17
C ASP A 129 -27.60 -19.90 7.00
N PRO A 130 -28.50 -19.37 6.15
CA PRO A 130 -29.86 -19.89 5.97
C PRO A 130 -29.89 -21.28 5.32
N PHE A 131 -28.75 -21.82 4.88
CA PHE A 131 -28.63 -23.19 4.38
C PHE A 131 -28.34 -24.24 5.46
N PHE A 132 -27.87 -23.86 6.65
CA PHE A 132 -27.51 -24.82 7.72
C PHE A 132 -28.57 -24.98 8.81
N ARG A 133 -29.59 -24.12 8.84
CA ARG A 133 -30.74 -24.26 9.77
C ARG A 133 -31.70 -25.41 9.43
N GLY A 134 -31.52 -26.07 8.29
CA GLY A 134 -32.36 -27.19 7.85
C GLY A 134 -31.81 -28.58 8.13
N PHE A 135 -30.59 -28.72 8.68
CA PHE A 135 -29.96 -30.04 8.81
C PHE A 135 -30.29 -30.78 10.11
N ASP A 136 -30.68 -30.07 11.18
CA ASP A 136 -31.01 -30.68 12.47
C ASP A 136 -32.50 -31.09 12.58
N GLU A 137 -33.36 -30.49 11.76
CA GLU A 137 -34.79 -30.84 11.68
C GLU A 137 -35.07 -31.96 10.65
N MET A 138 -34.10 -32.27 9.78
CA MET A 138 -34.17 -33.36 8.80
C MET A 138 -33.73 -34.72 9.37
N PHE A 139 -32.95 -34.75 10.46
CA PHE A 139 -32.52 -36.00 11.10
C PHE A 139 -33.59 -36.64 12.00
N ASN A 140 -34.58 -35.88 12.47
CA ASN A 140 -35.73 -36.42 13.21
C ASN A 140 -36.93 -36.78 12.31
N GLN A 141 -36.81 -36.65 10.99
CA GLN A 141 -37.86 -36.98 10.02
C GLN A 141 -37.37 -37.96 8.94
N MET A 142 -36.35 -38.77 9.28
CA MET A 142 -35.72 -39.77 8.41
C MET A 142 -35.83 -41.20 8.96
N ASP A 143 -36.78 -41.46 9.88
CA ASP A 143 -37.13 -42.83 10.31
C ASP A 143 -38.07 -43.56 9.35
N GLU A 144 -38.35 -43.01 8.16
CA GLU A 144 -39.27 -43.66 7.21
C GLU A 144 -38.84 -43.54 5.73
N ILE A 145 -37.56 -43.74 5.43
CA ILE A 145 -37.15 -44.10 4.06
C ILE A 145 -37.21 -45.62 3.91
N HIS A 146 -38.24 -46.08 3.20
CA HIS A 146 -38.38 -47.46 2.75
C HIS A 146 -37.31 -47.79 1.68
N ILE A 147 -36.16 -48.32 2.12
CA ILE A 147 -35.12 -48.85 1.23
C ILE A 147 -35.64 -50.16 0.61
N PRO A 148 -35.76 -50.29 -0.72
CA PRO A 148 -36.19 -51.52 -1.37
C PRO A 148 -35.23 -52.68 -1.05
N LYS A 149 -35.78 -53.82 -0.61
CA LYS A 149 -35.05 -55.03 -0.16
C LYS A 149 -33.85 -55.45 -1.03
N ARG A 150 -33.92 -55.23 -2.35
CA ARG A 150 -32.87 -55.57 -3.32
C ARG A 150 -31.50 -54.90 -3.07
N PHE A 151 -31.46 -53.76 -2.36
CA PHE A 151 -30.20 -53.08 -2.05
C PHE A 151 -29.59 -53.48 -0.69
N ARG A 152 -30.32 -54.23 0.14
CA ARG A 152 -29.85 -54.66 1.46
C ARG A 152 -28.99 -55.92 1.42
N ASP A 153 -29.22 -56.81 0.45
CA ASP A 153 -28.53 -58.10 0.35
C ASP A 153 -27.09 -58.00 -0.21
N ALA A 154 -26.73 -56.89 -0.89
CA ALA A 154 -25.40 -56.69 -1.47
C ALA A 154 -24.34 -56.18 -0.47
N ALA A 155 -24.73 -55.75 0.73
CA ALA A 155 -23.83 -55.08 1.67
C ALA A 155 -23.22 -55.99 2.75
N GLY A 156 -23.65 -57.25 2.91
CA GLY A 156 -22.96 -58.21 3.78
C GLY A 156 -22.98 -57.89 5.29
N TRP A 157 -24.01 -57.18 5.78
CA TRP A 157 -24.15 -56.89 7.22
C TRP A 157 -24.78 -58.10 7.94
N PRO A 158 -24.13 -58.65 8.99
CA PRO A 158 -24.68 -59.76 9.75
C PRO A 158 -25.67 -59.23 10.79
N THR A 159 -26.96 -59.38 10.54
CA THR A 159 -27.98 -59.32 11.59
C THR A 159 -28.61 -60.70 11.72
N GLY A 160 -28.31 -61.35 12.83
CA GLY A 160 -28.82 -62.66 13.16
C GLY A 160 -30.26 -62.62 13.70
N VAL A 161 -30.77 -63.86 13.76
CA VAL A 161 -31.79 -64.39 14.68
C VAL A 161 -33.25 -64.05 14.40
N GLY A 162 -33.92 -65.02 13.76
CA GLY A 162 -35.15 -65.58 14.31
C GLY A 162 -36.44 -65.35 13.50
N GLY A 163 -37.00 -66.43 12.94
CA GLY A 163 -38.44 -66.53 12.69
C GLY A 163 -38.84 -67.13 11.33
N PRO A 164 -39.55 -68.28 11.30
CA PRO A 164 -39.80 -69.06 10.08
C PRO A 164 -41.14 -68.71 9.42
N GLY A 165 -41.25 -68.85 8.09
CA GLY A 165 -42.55 -68.89 7.41
C GLY A 165 -42.45 -68.84 5.88
N PRO A 166 -43.39 -69.47 5.14
CA PRO A 166 -43.02 -70.33 4.02
C PRO A 166 -43.44 -69.82 2.63
N SER A 167 -42.92 -70.50 1.59
CA SER A 167 -43.51 -70.73 0.25
C SER A 167 -43.81 -69.50 -0.61
N THR A 168 -43.21 -69.34 -1.79
CA THR A 168 -43.58 -70.04 -3.03
C THR A 168 -42.55 -69.62 -4.11
N SER A 169 -41.72 -70.51 -4.66
CA SER A 169 -41.95 -71.33 -5.86
C SER A 169 -42.53 -70.57 -7.06
N ALA A 170 -41.70 -70.36 -8.10
CA ALA A 170 -41.98 -70.47 -9.55
C ALA A 170 -41.05 -69.51 -10.32
N SER A 171 -39.94 -70.03 -10.84
CA SER A 171 -39.76 -70.46 -12.23
C SER A 171 -39.18 -69.35 -13.11
N THR A 172 -37.88 -69.33 -13.39
CA THR A 172 -37.28 -69.87 -14.63
C THR A 172 -38.02 -69.45 -15.89
N PHE A 173 -37.49 -68.49 -16.66
CA PHE A 173 -36.85 -68.73 -17.96
C PHE A 173 -36.71 -67.43 -18.78
N ALA A 174 -35.54 -67.34 -19.43
CA ALA A 174 -35.34 -66.76 -20.75
C ALA A 174 -35.77 -65.31 -21.02
N SER A 175 -34.78 -64.42 -21.04
CA SER A 175 -34.60 -63.54 -22.20
C SER A 175 -33.14 -63.12 -22.33
N ARG A 176 -32.40 -63.86 -23.16
CA ARG A 176 -31.21 -63.34 -23.84
C ARG A 176 -31.67 -62.15 -24.69
N ARG A 177 -31.56 -60.92 -24.16
CA ARG A 177 -31.75 -59.72 -24.97
C ARG A 177 -30.52 -59.53 -25.85
N ARG A 178 -30.79 -59.50 -27.16
CA ARG A 178 -29.86 -59.17 -28.25
C ARG A 178 -29.29 -57.77 -28.02
N ALA A 179 -27.97 -57.66 -27.93
CA ALA A 179 -27.25 -56.40 -27.85
C ALA A 179 -27.14 -55.68 -29.22
N PHE A 180 -28.18 -55.71 -30.06
CA PHE A 180 -28.09 -55.16 -31.42
C PHE A 180 -29.33 -54.38 -31.90
N ASP A 181 -30.35 -54.14 -31.06
CA ASP A 181 -31.62 -53.55 -31.54
C ASP A 181 -32.20 -52.45 -30.65
N GLU A 182 -31.38 -51.81 -29.81
CA GLU A 182 -31.76 -50.61 -29.04
C GLU A 182 -30.79 -49.45 -29.36
N ILE A 183 -30.66 -49.11 -30.65
CA ILE A 183 -30.33 -47.73 -31.03
C ILE A 183 -31.67 -47.00 -31.10
N ASP A 184 -32.13 -46.61 -29.92
CA ASP A 184 -33.36 -45.88 -29.70
C ASP A 184 -33.30 -44.55 -30.46
N SER A 185 -33.98 -44.51 -31.60
CA SER A 185 -34.17 -43.32 -32.45
C SER A 185 -35.19 -42.34 -31.85
N ARG A 186 -35.54 -42.51 -30.56
CA ARG A 186 -36.61 -41.78 -29.89
C ARG A 186 -36.14 -40.57 -29.08
N ASP A 187 -34.85 -40.49 -28.75
CA ASP A 187 -34.25 -39.24 -28.26
C ASP A 187 -33.81 -38.39 -29.45
N GLY A 188 -34.77 -37.70 -30.07
CA GLY A 188 -34.56 -36.63 -31.05
C GLY A 188 -33.82 -35.41 -30.47
N ARG A 189 -32.63 -35.62 -29.90
CA ARG A 189 -31.81 -34.63 -29.18
C ARG A 189 -30.32 -34.75 -29.52
N GLY A 190 -30.00 -34.93 -30.80
CA GLY A 190 -28.59 -34.92 -31.23
C GLY A 190 -28.37 -34.59 -32.70
N TRP A 191 -29.37 -34.87 -33.54
CA TRP A 191 -29.42 -34.32 -34.88
C TRP A 191 -30.33 -33.10 -34.81
N GLY A 192 -29.75 -31.90 -34.82
CA GLY A 192 -30.54 -30.74 -35.24
C GLY A 192 -31.25 -31.12 -36.54
N HIS A 193 -32.53 -30.76 -36.66
CA HIS A 193 -33.40 -31.12 -37.78
C HIS A 193 -32.60 -31.26 -39.07
N ALA A 194 -32.65 -32.45 -39.70
CA ALA A 194 -32.03 -32.64 -41.00
C ALA A 194 -32.47 -31.46 -41.89
N PRO A 195 -31.53 -30.65 -42.40
CA PRO A 195 -31.90 -29.46 -43.15
C PRO A 195 -32.78 -29.88 -44.32
N PRO A 196 -33.83 -29.11 -44.64
CA PRO A 196 -34.77 -29.47 -45.70
C PRO A 196 -33.99 -29.71 -47.00
N LEU A 197 -34.14 -30.92 -47.56
CA LEU A 197 -33.29 -31.52 -48.61
C LEU A 197 -33.39 -30.84 -50.00
N GLY A 198 -33.73 -29.55 -50.08
CA GLY A 198 -33.92 -28.84 -51.35
C GLY A 198 -33.30 -27.45 -51.41
N THR A 199 -32.67 -26.95 -50.35
CA THR A 199 -32.16 -25.56 -50.30
C THR A 199 -30.65 -25.41 -50.14
N MET A 200 -29.91 -26.50 -49.94
CA MET A 200 -28.45 -26.47 -49.82
C MET A 200 -27.77 -27.01 -51.07
N THR A 201 -26.68 -26.37 -51.46
CA THR A 201 -25.80 -26.88 -52.52
C THR A 201 -25.12 -28.18 -52.06
N GLU A 202 -24.70 -29.01 -53.00
CA GLU A 202 -24.07 -30.30 -52.71
C GLU A 202 -22.79 -30.14 -51.86
N GLU A 203 -22.05 -29.05 -52.06
CA GLU A 203 -20.88 -28.69 -51.26
C GLU A 203 -21.23 -28.41 -49.80
N GLU A 204 -22.30 -27.64 -49.56
CA GLU A 204 -22.80 -27.37 -48.22
C GLU A 204 -23.33 -28.66 -47.56
N TYR A 205 -23.98 -29.55 -48.32
CA TYR A 205 -24.47 -30.81 -47.77
C TYR A 205 -23.31 -31.70 -47.31
N THR A 206 -22.23 -31.75 -48.09
CA THR A 206 -21.02 -32.52 -47.72
C THR A 206 -20.32 -31.92 -46.50
N SER A 207 -20.27 -30.60 -46.36
CA SER A 207 -19.68 -29.95 -45.18
C SER A 207 -20.54 -30.19 -43.94
N TRP A 208 -21.87 -30.15 -44.06
CA TRP A 208 -22.79 -30.48 -42.97
C TRP A 208 -22.66 -31.94 -42.50
N ILE A 209 -22.52 -32.90 -43.42
CA ILE A 209 -22.28 -34.31 -43.08
C ILE A 209 -20.90 -34.50 -42.43
N ARG A 210 -19.85 -33.83 -42.93
CA ARG A 210 -18.51 -33.86 -42.31
C ARG A 210 -18.53 -33.27 -40.91
N ASP A 211 -19.19 -32.13 -40.72
CA ASP A 211 -19.36 -31.48 -39.43
C ASP A 211 -20.19 -32.32 -38.46
N GLY A 212 -21.28 -32.95 -38.94
CA GLY A 212 -22.10 -33.86 -38.14
C GLY A 212 -21.33 -35.11 -37.68
N MET A 213 -20.53 -35.69 -38.58
CA MET A 213 -19.65 -36.82 -38.26
C MET A 213 -18.49 -36.42 -37.34
N TYR A 214 -17.92 -35.22 -37.54
CA TYR A 214 -16.87 -34.67 -36.68
C TYR A 214 -17.39 -34.39 -35.27
N ARG A 215 -18.57 -33.77 -35.13
CA ARG A 215 -19.23 -33.54 -33.83
C ARG A 215 -19.52 -34.84 -33.09
N ARG A 216 -19.83 -35.94 -33.79
CA ARG A 216 -20.05 -37.26 -33.17
C ARG A 216 -18.75 -37.89 -32.68
N LYS A 217 -17.70 -37.88 -33.50
CA LYS A 217 -16.40 -38.48 -33.15
C LYS A 217 -15.65 -37.67 -32.10
N HIS A 218 -15.77 -36.35 -32.14
CA HIS A 218 -15.09 -35.42 -31.23
C HIS A 218 -16.05 -34.82 -30.21
N ARG A 219 -17.19 -35.48 -29.92
CA ARG A 219 -18.16 -34.99 -28.93
C ARG A 219 -17.51 -34.79 -27.57
N SER A 220 -16.74 -35.79 -27.13
CA SER A 220 -15.98 -35.75 -25.88
C SER A 220 -14.86 -34.72 -25.89
N GLU A 221 -14.24 -34.48 -27.06
CA GLU A 221 -13.18 -33.48 -27.22
C GLU A 221 -13.73 -32.06 -27.22
N ILE A 222 -14.86 -31.82 -27.90
CA ILE A 222 -15.58 -30.53 -27.91
C ILE A 222 -16.08 -30.20 -26.49
N GLU A 223 -16.66 -31.18 -25.79
CA GLU A 223 -17.13 -30.98 -24.42
C GLU A 223 -15.96 -30.75 -23.44
N ALA A 224 -14.84 -31.46 -23.60
CA ALA A 224 -13.63 -31.22 -22.80
C ALA A 224 -13.00 -29.84 -23.10
N ALA A 225 -13.02 -29.39 -24.36
CA ALA A 225 -12.55 -28.07 -24.74
C ALA A 225 -13.46 -26.96 -24.19
N GLU A 226 -14.77 -27.17 -24.18
CA GLU A 226 -15.74 -26.23 -23.60
C GLU A 226 -15.57 -26.12 -22.07
N ARG A 227 -15.35 -27.25 -21.37
CA ARG A 227 -15.05 -27.23 -19.93
C ARG A 227 -13.77 -26.48 -19.63
N ARG A 228 -12.69 -26.73 -20.37
CA ARG A 228 -11.43 -25.98 -20.20
C ARG A 228 -11.61 -24.48 -20.44
N ARG A 229 -12.44 -24.09 -21.40
CA ARG A 229 -12.74 -22.68 -21.67
C ARG A 229 -13.49 -22.04 -20.50
N LYS A 230 -14.50 -22.73 -19.95
CA LYS A 230 -15.24 -22.27 -18.76
C LYS A 230 -14.35 -22.16 -17.53
N ASP A 231 -13.47 -23.12 -17.29
CA ASP A 231 -12.52 -23.10 -16.17
C ASP A 231 -11.52 -21.94 -16.28
N ILE A 232 -11.06 -21.63 -17.50
CA ILE A 232 -10.17 -20.49 -17.75
C ILE A 232 -10.90 -19.18 -17.49
N GLU A 233 -12.13 -19.04 -18.00
CA GLU A 233 -12.95 -17.84 -17.83
C GLU A 233 -13.30 -17.60 -16.36
N GLU A 234 -13.71 -18.64 -15.62
CA GLU A 234 -13.99 -18.53 -14.18
C GLU A 234 -12.74 -18.16 -13.39
N LYS A 235 -11.59 -18.78 -13.71
CA LYS A 235 -10.30 -18.43 -13.10
C LYS A 235 -9.87 -17.00 -13.41
N GLU A 236 -10.17 -16.50 -14.60
CA GLU A 236 -9.87 -15.11 -14.98
C GLU A 236 -10.78 -14.13 -14.22
N ARG A 237 -12.07 -14.43 -14.10
CA ARG A 237 -13.01 -13.62 -13.30
C ARG A 237 -12.62 -13.58 -11.82
N LEU A 238 -12.21 -14.71 -11.25
CA LEU A 238 -11.70 -14.75 -9.87
C LEU A 238 -10.44 -13.89 -9.70
N LYS A 239 -9.50 -13.97 -10.64
CA LYS A 239 -8.28 -13.12 -10.64
C LYS A 239 -8.58 -11.64 -10.84
N GLU A 240 -9.63 -11.30 -11.58
CA GLU A 240 -10.06 -9.91 -11.78
C GLU A 240 -10.68 -9.35 -10.48
N VAL A 241 -11.55 -10.11 -9.83
CA VAL A 241 -12.14 -9.73 -8.53
C VAL A 241 -11.05 -9.60 -7.46
N GLU A 242 -10.06 -10.50 -7.44
CA GLU A 242 -8.93 -10.41 -6.52
C GLU A 242 -8.07 -9.15 -6.77
N ARG A 243 -7.76 -8.86 -8.04
CA ARG A 243 -7.02 -7.64 -8.42
C ARG A 243 -7.79 -6.38 -8.05
N GLU A 244 -9.10 -6.34 -8.29
CA GLU A 244 -9.94 -5.20 -7.92
C GLU A 244 -9.98 -5.02 -6.39
N ARG A 245 -10.08 -6.11 -5.64
CA ARG A 245 -10.06 -6.06 -4.17
C ARG A 245 -8.73 -5.51 -3.64
N LEU A 246 -7.60 -5.96 -4.19
CA LEU A 246 -6.28 -5.46 -3.81
C LEU A 246 -6.11 -3.97 -4.15
N ALA A 247 -6.54 -3.54 -5.35
CA ALA A 247 -6.48 -2.13 -5.75
C ALA A 247 -7.32 -1.24 -4.81
N LYS A 248 -8.52 -1.70 -4.43
CA LYS A 248 -9.41 -0.99 -3.51
C LYS A 248 -8.84 -0.90 -2.10
N GLU A 249 -8.11 -1.91 -1.64
CA GLU A 249 -7.41 -1.90 -0.35
C GLU A 249 -6.20 -0.95 -0.36
N GLU A 250 -5.42 -0.94 -1.45
CA GLU A 250 -4.31 0.02 -1.63
C GLU A 250 -4.81 1.46 -1.69
N GLU A 251 -5.88 1.74 -2.42
CA GLU A 251 -6.47 3.08 -2.50
C GLU A 251 -6.95 3.55 -1.12
N LYS A 252 -7.64 2.68 -0.38
CA LYS A 252 -8.07 2.97 1.00
C LYS A 252 -6.86 3.27 1.90
N ARG A 253 -5.76 2.55 1.76
CA ARG A 253 -4.52 2.78 2.52
C ARG A 253 -3.90 4.14 2.17
N ILE A 254 -3.80 4.46 0.89
CA ILE A 254 -3.29 5.76 0.41
C ILE A 254 -4.17 6.90 0.94
N LYS A 255 -5.51 6.75 0.88
CA LYS A 255 -6.46 7.74 1.39
C LYS A 255 -6.32 7.97 2.89
N ARG A 256 -6.14 6.89 3.68
CA ARG A 256 -5.88 6.97 5.12
C ARG A 256 -4.57 7.71 5.43
N LEU A 257 -3.50 7.38 4.70
CA LEU A 257 -2.21 8.06 4.87
C LEU A 257 -2.28 9.55 4.50
N LYS A 258 -2.98 9.91 3.42
CA LYS A 258 -3.20 11.32 3.04
C LYS A 258 -3.98 12.07 4.13
N LYS A 259 -5.05 11.46 4.66
CA LYS A 259 -5.84 12.05 5.76
C LYS A 259 -4.99 12.21 7.02
N GLN A 260 -4.20 11.21 7.39
CA GLN A 260 -3.33 11.26 8.55
C GLN A 260 -2.26 12.34 8.41
N LYS A 261 -1.62 12.44 7.24
CA LYS A 261 -0.64 13.50 6.95
C LYS A 261 -1.24 14.90 7.02
N GLY A 262 -2.46 15.09 6.49
CA GLY A 262 -3.15 16.37 6.58
C GLY A 262 -3.44 16.78 8.03
N LEU A 263 -3.91 15.82 8.84
CA LEU A 263 -4.23 16.06 10.26
C LEU A 263 -2.96 16.26 11.12
N GLU A 264 -1.86 15.59 10.80
CA GLU A 264 -0.57 15.80 11.45
C GLU A 264 0.02 17.16 11.12
N GLU A 265 -0.07 17.58 9.85
CA GLU A 265 0.33 18.91 9.41
C GLU A 265 -0.48 19.99 10.13
N GLU A 266 -1.80 19.86 10.17
CA GLU A 266 -2.67 20.80 10.91
C GLU A 266 -2.33 20.86 12.41
N LYS A 267 -2.09 19.71 13.05
CA LYS A 267 -1.63 19.66 14.45
C LYS A 267 -0.29 20.36 14.64
N ARG A 268 0.66 20.19 13.72
CA ARG A 268 1.96 20.87 13.74
C ARG A 268 1.78 22.39 13.61
N GLN A 269 0.93 22.82 12.70
CA GLN A 269 0.63 24.23 12.51
C GLN A 269 -0.05 24.84 13.75
N LYS A 270 -0.98 24.11 14.36
CA LYS A 270 -1.64 24.53 15.61
C LYS A 270 -0.64 24.62 16.77
N SER A 271 0.28 23.67 16.92
CA SER A 271 1.30 23.71 17.97
C SER A 271 2.28 24.87 17.78
N GLU A 272 2.62 25.23 16.53
CA GLU A 272 3.40 26.42 16.22
C GLU A 272 2.69 27.71 16.66
N ARG A 273 1.39 27.82 16.36
CA ARG A 273 0.56 28.97 16.78
C ARG A 273 0.42 29.04 18.30
N MET A 274 0.20 27.92 18.98
CA MET A 274 0.20 27.87 20.46
C MET A 274 1.55 28.28 21.06
N ARG A 275 2.66 27.82 20.48
CA ARG A 275 4.01 28.20 20.91
C ARG A 275 4.27 29.69 20.68
N TRP A 276 3.71 30.29 19.63
CA TRP A 276 3.75 31.73 19.41
C TRP A 276 3.04 32.49 20.53
N VAL A 277 1.80 32.10 20.88
CA VAL A 277 1.05 32.72 21.99
C VAL A 277 1.80 32.58 23.31
N GLN A 278 2.29 31.38 23.63
CA GLN A 278 3.03 31.11 24.86
C GLN A 278 4.32 31.93 24.95
N ARG A 279 5.11 32.01 23.86
CA ARG A 279 6.33 32.83 23.84
C ARG A 279 6.02 34.30 24.08
N TRP A 280 4.96 34.83 23.49
CA TRP A 280 4.53 36.19 23.76
C TRP A 280 4.13 36.41 25.22
N LYS A 281 3.40 35.47 25.83
CA LYS A 281 3.07 35.51 27.26
C LYS A 281 4.34 35.50 28.13
N SER A 282 5.28 34.60 27.87
CA SER A 282 6.54 34.53 28.61
C SER A 282 7.41 35.79 28.45
N LEU A 283 7.41 36.43 27.27
CA LEU A 283 8.13 37.69 27.07
C LEU A 283 7.48 38.84 27.84
N ALA A 284 6.14 38.87 27.92
CA ALA A 284 5.39 39.88 28.65
C ALA A 284 5.44 39.71 30.18
N GLU A 285 5.56 38.48 30.69
CA GLU A 285 5.67 38.22 32.13
C GLU A 285 7.08 38.55 32.65
N ARG A 286 8.11 38.31 31.85
CA ARG A 286 9.52 38.58 32.20
C ARG A 286 9.90 40.06 32.16
N ASP A 287 8.95 40.97 31.95
CA ASP A 287 9.22 42.42 31.90
C ASP A 287 9.85 42.97 33.19
N ASN A 288 9.77 42.25 34.32
CA ASN A 288 10.25 42.72 35.62
C ASN A 288 11.65 42.18 36.02
N GLU A 289 12.15 41.14 35.36
CA GLU A 289 13.49 40.58 35.62
C GLU A 289 14.41 40.93 34.44
N ILE A 290 15.22 41.97 34.63
CA ILE A 290 16.30 42.36 33.72
C ILE A 290 17.40 41.30 33.84
N VAL A 291 17.17 40.12 33.28
CA VAL A 291 18.24 39.16 33.01
C VAL A 291 18.78 39.53 31.64
N GLU A 292 20.11 39.65 31.54
CA GLU A 292 20.91 39.82 30.32
C GLU A 292 20.74 38.64 29.36
N LEU A 293 19.51 38.35 28.94
CA LEU A 293 19.20 37.28 28.03
C LEU A 293 19.44 37.81 26.62
N GLU A 294 20.61 37.51 26.05
CA GLU A 294 20.95 37.86 24.67
C GLU A 294 20.07 37.11 23.66
N MET A 295 18.93 37.69 23.30
CA MET A 295 18.02 37.14 22.30
C MET A 295 18.51 37.41 20.88
N SER A 296 18.37 36.42 19.99
CA SER A 296 18.62 36.57 18.56
C SER A 296 17.33 36.93 17.80
N PHE A 297 17.48 37.35 16.54
CA PHE A 297 16.34 37.63 15.64
C PHE A 297 15.34 36.45 15.54
N ASN A 298 15.85 35.21 15.59
CA ASN A 298 15.02 34.00 15.45
C ASN A 298 14.23 33.64 16.70
N ASP A 299 14.63 34.16 17.87
CA ASP A 299 13.97 33.89 19.15
C ASP A 299 12.70 34.71 19.31
N ILE A 300 12.62 35.85 18.61
CA ILE A 300 11.44 36.70 18.57
C ILE A 300 10.29 35.92 17.89
N PRO A 301 9.11 35.84 18.53
CA PRO A 301 7.97 35.10 18.01
C PRO A 301 7.25 35.89 16.90
N TRP A 302 7.87 36.06 15.74
CA TRP A 302 7.28 36.71 14.55
C TRP A 302 5.95 36.08 14.13
N PRO A 303 4.96 36.85 13.62
CA PRO A 303 3.63 36.35 13.29
C PRO A 303 3.62 35.71 11.89
N ILE A 304 4.45 34.68 11.69
CA ILE A 304 4.56 33.94 10.44
C ILE A 304 4.58 32.44 10.71
N GLN A 305 4.11 31.68 9.74
CA GLN A 305 4.14 30.23 9.78
C GLN A 305 5.53 29.74 9.42
N ARG A 306 6.19 29.00 10.33
CA ARG A 306 7.58 28.59 10.12
C ARG A 306 7.66 27.42 9.14
N GLY A 307 6.71 26.50 9.14
CA GLY A 307 6.65 25.42 8.15
C GLY A 307 8.00 24.69 8.01
N SER A 308 8.61 24.73 6.81
CA SER A 308 9.95 24.16 6.57
C SER A 308 11.11 25.14 6.74
N ILE A 309 10.83 26.40 7.11
CA ILE A 309 11.81 27.48 7.22
C ILE A 309 12.50 27.35 8.59
N THR A 310 13.81 27.11 8.56
CA THR A 310 14.63 26.98 9.77
C THR A 310 15.08 28.33 10.33
N ARG A 311 15.24 29.35 9.49
CA ARG A 311 15.67 30.70 9.85
C ARG A 311 14.76 31.74 9.22
N ILE A 312 14.31 32.71 10.02
CA ILE A 312 13.43 33.77 9.54
C ILE A 312 14.30 34.93 9.10
N ASP A 313 14.04 35.42 7.90
CA ASP A 313 14.62 36.63 7.32
C ASP A 313 13.49 37.64 7.03
N ILE A 314 13.87 38.90 6.78
CA ILE A 314 12.93 40.01 6.53
C ILE A 314 12.03 39.73 5.31
N GLU A 315 12.56 39.05 4.30
CA GLU A 315 11.81 38.70 3.08
C GLU A 315 10.59 37.80 3.34
N HIS A 316 10.56 37.08 4.47
CA HIS A 316 9.45 36.23 4.85
C HIS A 316 8.30 37.00 5.52
N LEU A 317 8.54 38.25 5.95
CA LEU A 317 7.55 39.14 6.59
C LEU A 317 6.67 39.83 5.54
N LYS A 318 6.01 39.04 4.70
CA LYS A 318 5.05 39.50 3.68
C LYS A 318 3.65 39.61 4.25
N ILE A 319 2.84 40.48 3.65
CA ILE A 319 1.44 40.71 4.01
C ILE A 319 0.63 39.41 4.04
N ASP A 320 0.75 38.57 3.01
CA ASP A 320 -0.02 37.32 2.90
C ASP A 320 0.31 36.33 4.02
N ASN A 321 1.60 36.16 4.33
CA ASN A 321 2.05 35.25 5.38
C ASN A 321 1.55 35.67 6.76
N ILE A 322 1.64 36.98 7.06
CA ILE A 322 1.18 37.54 8.34
C ILE A 322 -0.35 37.45 8.44
N ARG A 323 -1.05 37.79 7.34
CA ARG A 323 -2.51 37.67 7.25
C ARG A 323 -2.96 36.25 7.54
N THR A 324 -2.48 35.26 6.77
CA THR A 324 -2.85 33.86 6.95
C THR A 324 -2.57 33.37 8.37
N PHE A 325 -1.41 33.75 8.93
CA PHE A 325 -1.06 33.37 10.30
C PHE A 325 -2.01 33.97 11.35
N ILE A 326 -2.31 35.27 11.28
CA ILE A 326 -3.16 35.93 12.27
C ILE A 326 -4.61 35.44 12.19
N HIS A 327 -5.13 35.18 10.98
CA HIS A 327 -6.45 34.55 10.82
C HIS A 327 -6.49 33.16 11.45
N ALA A 328 -5.49 32.32 11.20
CA ALA A 328 -5.40 30.99 11.81
C ALA A 328 -5.25 31.04 13.35
N VAL A 329 -4.56 32.04 13.88
CA VAL A 329 -4.49 32.28 15.34
C VAL A 329 -5.87 32.69 15.87
N ALA A 330 -6.59 33.57 15.16
CA ALA A 330 -7.93 34.00 15.55
C ALA A 330 -8.92 32.82 15.63
N GLU A 331 -8.86 31.92 14.65
CA GLU A 331 -9.65 30.68 14.61
C GLU A 331 -9.35 29.76 15.80
N ASP A 332 -8.07 29.60 16.16
CA ASP A 332 -7.68 28.78 17.32
C ASP A 332 -8.09 29.38 18.66
N THR A 333 -8.13 30.71 18.76
CA THR A 333 -8.52 31.46 19.98
C THR A 333 -10.00 31.79 20.05
N ALA A 334 -10.80 31.36 19.06
CA ALA A 334 -12.22 31.65 19.02
C ALA A 334 -12.94 30.95 20.20
N GLU A 335 -13.32 31.74 21.20
CA GLU A 335 -14.23 31.32 22.27
C GLU A 335 -15.66 31.34 21.70
N ASP A 336 -16.44 30.29 21.95
CA ASP A 336 -17.85 30.14 21.51
C ASP A 336 -18.09 30.21 19.99
N GLY A 337 -17.08 29.88 19.18
CA GLY A 337 -17.18 29.85 17.71
C GLY A 337 -17.22 31.23 17.04
N LYS A 338 -17.06 32.31 17.81
CA LYS A 338 -16.94 33.67 17.27
C LYS A 338 -15.48 34.00 16.98
N ILE A 339 -15.14 34.07 15.70
CA ILE A 339 -13.78 34.37 15.25
C ILE A 339 -13.56 35.89 15.29
N ASP A 340 -12.97 36.38 16.38
CA ASP A 340 -12.66 37.81 16.55
C ASP A 340 -11.28 38.17 15.99
N VAL A 341 -11.13 38.14 14.65
CA VAL A 341 -9.87 38.50 13.96
C VAL A 341 -9.40 39.92 14.33
N ARG A 342 -10.34 40.86 14.50
CA ARG A 342 -10.02 42.23 14.89
C ARG A 342 -9.42 42.33 16.31
N ARG A 343 -9.75 41.39 17.21
CA ARG A 343 -9.16 41.34 18.56
C ARG A 343 -7.72 40.86 18.47
N THR A 344 -7.46 39.76 17.77
CA THR A 344 -6.10 39.23 17.61
C THR A 344 -5.16 40.19 16.88
N ILE A 345 -5.63 40.90 15.85
CA ILE A 345 -4.81 41.93 15.19
C ILE A 345 -4.50 43.09 16.15
N ARG A 346 -5.47 43.57 16.94
CA ARG A 346 -5.22 44.65 17.92
C ARG A 346 -4.22 44.23 18.99
N ASP A 347 -4.30 42.99 19.46
CA ASP A 347 -3.34 42.45 20.42
C ASP A 347 -1.95 42.31 19.79
N ALA A 348 -1.85 41.86 18.53
CA ALA A 348 -0.59 41.85 17.79
C ALA A 348 0.00 43.26 17.61
N ILE A 349 -0.80 44.27 17.22
CA ILE A 349 -0.35 45.66 17.11
C ILE A 349 0.21 46.18 18.44
N ARG A 350 -0.46 45.85 19.56
CA ARG A 350 0.01 46.25 20.90
C ARG A 350 1.39 45.65 21.20
N ASN A 351 1.62 44.40 20.79
CA ASN A 351 2.87 43.68 21.00
C ASN A 351 4.00 44.17 20.06
N TYR A 352 3.68 44.49 18.81
CA TYR A 352 4.62 44.95 17.78
C TYR A 352 4.67 46.47 17.60
N HIS A 353 4.18 47.24 18.56
CA HIS A 353 4.29 48.70 18.48
C HIS A 353 5.76 49.10 18.61
N PRO A 354 6.36 49.85 17.66
CA PRO A 354 7.81 50.08 17.63
C PRO A 354 8.33 50.70 18.93
N ASP A 355 7.60 51.65 19.52
CA ASP A 355 7.98 52.29 20.78
C ASP A 355 8.01 51.33 21.98
N LYS A 356 6.96 50.52 22.15
CA LYS A 356 6.84 49.54 23.24
C LYS A 356 7.77 48.36 23.04
N PHE A 357 7.97 47.96 21.78
CA PHE A 357 8.87 46.87 21.43
C PHE A 357 10.33 47.26 21.67
N ASN A 358 10.72 48.48 21.28
CA ASN A 358 12.08 48.98 21.45
C ASN A 358 12.46 49.15 22.93
N SER A 359 11.53 49.59 23.76
CA SER A 359 11.78 49.73 25.20
C SER A 359 11.86 48.38 25.93
N ARG A 360 11.07 47.38 25.53
CA ARG A 360 10.93 46.11 26.28
C ARG A 360 11.81 44.98 25.74
N ILE A 361 11.82 44.78 24.42
CA ILE A 361 12.42 43.59 23.78
C ILE A 361 13.78 43.92 23.20
N LEU A 362 13.93 45.07 22.53
CA LEU A 362 15.18 45.42 21.84
C LEU A 362 16.39 45.53 22.79
N VAL A 363 16.19 45.93 24.05
CA VAL A 363 17.24 45.97 25.07
C VAL A 363 17.85 44.59 25.30
N ARG A 364 17.06 43.52 25.14
CA ARG A 364 17.47 42.11 25.29
C ARG A 364 18.06 41.51 24.01
N VAL A 365 17.91 42.17 22.87
CA VAL A 365 18.39 41.66 21.58
C VAL A 365 19.89 41.95 21.43
N LYS A 366 20.63 40.95 20.92
CA LYS A 366 22.05 41.08 20.56
C LYS A 366 22.28 42.29 19.66
N GLU A 367 23.34 43.04 19.92
CA GLU A 367 23.62 44.29 19.20
C GLU A 367 23.66 44.12 17.68
N LYS A 368 24.20 43.00 17.19
CA LYS A 368 24.27 42.64 15.77
C LYS A 368 22.89 42.52 15.09
N ASP A 369 21.87 42.10 15.85
CA ASP A 369 20.52 41.86 15.32
C ASP A 369 19.58 43.04 15.57
N ARG A 370 19.99 44.05 16.36
CA ARG A 370 19.10 45.17 16.77
C ARG A 370 18.55 45.96 15.59
N GLU A 371 19.37 46.25 14.59
CA GLU A 371 18.93 47.00 13.40
C GLU A 371 17.93 46.19 12.57
N LEU A 372 18.21 44.91 12.33
CA LEU A 372 17.32 43.99 11.62
C LEU A 372 15.98 43.83 12.35
N VAL A 373 16.00 43.73 13.68
CA VAL A 373 14.78 43.64 14.49
C VAL A 373 13.95 44.92 14.40
N LYS A 374 14.58 46.10 14.47
CA LYS A 374 13.86 47.40 14.33
C LYS A 374 13.16 47.50 12.98
N GLU A 375 13.86 47.14 11.90
CA GLU A 375 13.30 47.14 10.54
C GLU A 375 12.12 46.16 10.43
N ALA A 376 12.31 44.92 10.89
CA ALA A 376 11.27 43.90 10.89
C ALA A 376 10.03 44.30 11.69
N VAL A 377 10.19 44.92 12.87
CA VAL A 377 9.07 45.43 13.68
C VAL A 377 8.33 46.55 12.94
N GLY A 378 9.06 47.46 12.27
CA GLY A 378 8.47 48.51 11.46
C GLY A 378 7.58 47.95 10.34
N ILE A 379 8.10 46.95 9.61
CA ILE A 379 7.37 46.25 8.54
C ILE A 379 6.12 45.55 9.09
N VAL A 380 6.27 44.75 10.16
CA VAL A 380 5.15 44.01 10.77
C VAL A 380 4.09 44.97 11.29
N SER A 381 4.48 46.05 11.97
CA SER A 381 3.55 47.05 12.50
C SER A 381 2.77 47.74 11.39
N GLY A 382 3.44 48.11 10.29
CA GLY A 382 2.80 48.66 9.10
C GLY A 382 1.75 47.71 8.51
N ILE A 383 2.15 46.46 8.24
CA ILE A 383 1.26 45.42 7.70
C ILE A 383 0.05 45.18 8.62
N LEU A 384 0.26 45.09 9.94
CA LEU A 384 -0.84 44.87 10.88
C LEU A 384 -1.83 46.05 10.88
N ASN A 385 -1.35 47.29 10.76
CA ASN A 385 -2.22 48.47 10.66
C ASN A 385 -3.03 48.46 9.35
N ASP A 386 -2.43 48.03 8.24
CA ASP A 386 -3.12 47.89 6.96
C ASP A 386 -4.22 46.81 7.03
N LEU A 387 -3.94 45.67 7.69
CA LEU A 387 -4.94 44.63 7.92
C LEU A 387 -6.12 45.10 8.78
N VAL A 388 -5.89 45.98 9.77
CA VAL A 388 -7.00 46.59 10.54
C VAL A 388 -7.87 47.49 9.66
N ARG A 389 -7.25 48.22 8.72
CA ARG A 389 -7.97 49.09 7.79
C ARG A 389 -8.80 48.29 6.79
N GLU A 390 -8.33 47.13 6.35
CA GLU A 390 -9.04 46.25 5.43
C GLU A 390 -10.30 45.60 6.05
N ILE A 391 -10.27 45.32 7.36
CA ILE A 391 -11.39 44.70 8.09
C ILE A 391 -12.47 45.73 8.49
N ARG A 392 -12.19 47.02 8.33
CA ARG A 392 -13.10 48.13 8.66
C ARG A 392 -14.07 48.39 7.53
#